data_AF-A0A3D4W192-F1
#
_entry.id   AF-A0A3D4W192-F1
#
_cell.length_a   1.000
_cell.length_b   1.000
_cell.length_c   1.000
_cell.angle_alpha   90.00
_cell.angle_beta   90.00
_cell.angle_gamma   90.00
#
_symmetry.space_group_name_H-M   'P 1'
#
loop_
_entity.id
_entity.type
_entity.pdbx_description
1 polymer ?
#
loop_
_entity_poly.entity_id
_entity_poly.type
_entity_poly.pdbx_seq_one_letter_code
_entity_poly.pdbx_strand_id
1 'polypeptide(L)' 'CISYTLSPVHNNEYYVKYAKTLEEMGANSICIKDMAGLLTPYTCYDLVKELKNTLSIPVDIHSHYTAGLASMSL' A
#
# COMPACT_ATOMS: atom_id res chain seq x y z
N CYS A 1 9.47 -0.70 -2.42
CA CYS A 1 8.41 -1.50 -1.75
C CYS A 1 8.04 -0.81 -0.45
N ILE A 2 6.75 -0.72 -0.13
CA ILE A 2 6.22 -0.15 1.11
C ILE A 2 5.89 -1.31 2.05
N SER A 3 6.46 -1.32 3.25
CA SER A 3 6.05 -2.29 4.28
C SER A 3 4.92 -1.68 5.11
N TYR A 4 3.70 -2.18 4.91
CA TYR A 4 2.49 -1.65 5.54
C TYR A 4 2.43 -2.00 7.03
N THR A 5 2.02 -1.04 7.85
CA THR A 5 1.85 -1.20 9.30
C THR A 5 0.84 -0.20 9.83
N LEU A 6 0.45 -0.35 11.09
CA LEU A 6 -0.46 0.57 11.78
C LEU A 6 0.24 1.16 12.99
N SER A 7 0.27 2.49 13.07
CA SER A 7 0.68 3.23 14.26
C SER A 7 0.12 4.66 14.20
N PRO A 8 0.21 5.46 15.28
CA PRO A 8 -0.23 6.86 15.27
C PRO A 8 0.45 7.75 14.20
N VAL A 9 1.52 7.27 13.56
CA VAL A 9 2.28 7.98 12.52
C VAL A 9 1.84 7.57 11.10
N HIS A 10 1.28 6.37 10.93
CA HIS A 10 1.01 5.80 9.61
C HIS A 10 -0.45 6.03 9.21
N ASN A 11 -0.64 6.63 8.03
CA ASN A 11 -1.93 6.84 7.38
C ASN A 11 -1.74 6.80 5.84
N ASN A 12 -2.82 6.93 5.07
CA ASN A 12 -2.74 6.87 3.61
C ASN A 12 -1.85 7.99 3.04
N GLU A 13 -1.97 9.22 3.53
CA GLU A 13 -1.15 10.35 3.09
C GLU A 13 0.35 10.08 3.24
N TYR A 14 0.76 9.49 4.37
CA TYR A 14 2.14 9.07 4.62
C TYR A 14 2.61 8.08 3.55
N TYR A 15 1.80 7.05 3.26
CA TYR A 15 2.16 6.03 2.29
C TYR A 15 2.20 6.56 0.86
N VAL A 16 1.27 7.44 0.48
CA VAL A 16 1.24 8.08 -0.83
C VAL A 16 2.47 8.97 -1.02
N LYS A 17 2.81 9.79 -0.02
CA LYS A 17 4.01 10.62 -0.06
C LYS A 17 5.28 9.77 -0.18
N TYR A 18 5.38 8.72 0.61
CA TYR A 18 6.52 7.81 0.55
C TYR A 18 6.62 7.09 -0.80
N ALA A 19 5.51 6.64 -1.36
CA ALA A 19 5.46 6.03 -2.68
C ALA A 19 5.93 7.01 -3.77
N LYS A 20 5.54 8.28 -3.67
CA LYS A 20 5.97 9.32 -4.61
C LYS A 20 7.48 9.54 -4.56
N THR A 21 8.06 9.58 -3.36
CA THR A 21 9.52 9.64 -3.20
C THR A 21 10.20 8.43 -3.86
N LEU A 22 9.65 7.23 -3.72
CA LEU A 22 10.21 6.04 -4.37
C LEU A 22 10.13 6.11 -5.90
N GLU A 23 9.04 6.64 -6.47
CA GLU A 23 8.91 6.91 -7.91
C GLU A 23 9.96 7.93 -8.39
N GLU A 24 10.13 9.04 -7.66
CA GLU A 24 11.12 10.08 -7.96
C GLU A 24 12.56 9.55 -7.90
N MET A 25 12.82 8.54 -7.07
CA MET A 25 14.09 7.82 -7.01
C MET A 25 14.29 6.82 -8.17
N GLY A 26 13.31 6.67 -9.07
CA GLY A 26 13.41 5.84 -10.27
C GLY A 26 12.80 4.45 -10.14
N ALA A 27 11.91 4.21 -9.17
CA ALA A 27 11.18 2.94 -9.10
C ALA A 27 10.30 2.74 -10.35
N ASN A 28 10.30 1.53 -10.93
CA ASN A 28 9.44 1.19 -12.07
C ASN A 28 8.04 0.69 -11.66
N SER A 29 7.86 0.35 -10.38
CA SER A 29 6.59 -0.09 -9.80
C SER A 29 6.64 0.03 -8.27
N ILE A 30 5.49 0.18 -7.63
CA ILE A 30 5.35 0.15 -6.18
C ILE A 30 4.63 -1.13 -5.75
N CYS A 31 5.15 -1.81 -4.74
CA CYS A 31 4.47 -2.91 -4.07
C CYS A 31 4.08 -2.47 -2.65
N ILE A 32 2.82 -2.68 -2.27
CA ILE A 32 2.31 -2.59 -0.90
C ILE A 32 2.44 -3.96 -0.28
N LYS A 33 3.35 -4.11 0.69
CA LYS A 33 3.60 -5.38 1.38
C LYS A 33 3.02 -5.34 2.78
N ASP A 34 1.90 -6.02 2.98
CA ASP A 34 1.26 -6.29 4.25
C ASP A 34 1.65 -7.67 4.78
N MET A 35 2.78 -7.71 5.50
CA MET A 35 3.33 -8.95 6.05
C MET A 35 2.54 -9.52 7.23
N ALA A 36 1.78 -8.69 7.93
CA ALA A 36 1.06 -9.08 9.13
C ALA A 36 -0.43 -9.35 8.87
N GLY A 37 -0.92 -9.11 7.65
CA GLY A 37 -2.33 -9.30 7.29
C GLY A 37 -3.23 -8.22 7.91
N LEU A 38 -2.73 -6.98 8.02
CA LEU A 38 -3.38 -5.85 8.68
C LEU A 38 -4.32 -5.08 7.74
N LEU A 39 -4.15 -5.19 6.43
CA LEU A 39 -4.97 -4.44 5.47
C LEU A 39 -6.41 -4.94 5.51
N THR A 40 -7.33 -4.04 5.86
CA THR A 40 -8.76 -4.27 5.68
C THR A 40 -9.18 -3.95 4.24
N PRO A 41 -10.27 -4.54 3.71
CA PRO A 41 -10.68 -4.34 2.32
C PRO A 41 -10.88 -2.87 1.93
N TYR A 42 -11.57 -2.10 2.77
CA TYR A 42 -11.84 -0.69 2.49
C TYR A 42 -10.58 0.17 2.59
N THR A 43 -9.73 -0.05 3.61
CA THR A 43 -8.45 0.66 3.73
C THR A 43 -7.54 0.36 2.54
N CYS A 44 -7.52 -0.88 2.06
CA CYS A 44 -6.76 -1.26 0.88
C CYS A 44 -7.28 -0.55 -0.37
N TYR A 45 -8.59 -0.54 -0.59
CA TYR A 45 -9.22 0.17 -1.70
C TYR A 45 -8.88 1.67 -1.71
N ASP A 46 -9.04 2.35 -0.58
CA ASP A 46 -8.77 3.78 -0.47
C ASP A 46 -7.30 4.10 -0.72
N LEU A 47 -6.38 3.33 -0.12
CA LEU A 47 -4.94 3.49 -0.31
C LEU A 47 -4.54 3.28 -1.78
N VAL A 48 -5.03 2.21 -2.41
CA VAL A 48 -4.71 1.89 -3.81
C VAL A 48 -5.27 2.95 -4.76
N LYS A 49 -6.47 3.46 -4.49
CA LYS A 49 -7.09 4.54 -5.26
C LYS A 49 -6.23 5.81 -5.19
N GLU A 50 -5.80 6.23 -4.00
CA GLU A 50 -4.94 7.40 -3.84
C GLU A 50 -3.57 7.23 -4.50
N LEU A 51 -2.97 6.05 -4.38
CA LEU A 51 -1.70 5.73 -5.04
C LEU A 51 -1.81 5.79 -6.56
N LYS A 52 -2.86 5.18 -7.14
CA LYS A 52 -3.10 5.23 -8.59
C LYS A 52 -3.42 6.63 -9.12
N ASN A 53 -3.98 7.51 -8.28
CA ASN A 53 -4.20 8.90 -8.65
C ASN A 53 -2.92 9.75 -8.60
N THR A 54 -1.92 9.33 -7.82
CA THR A 54 -0.71 10.13 -7.54
C THR A 54 0.52 9.67 -8.32
N LEU A 55 0.62 8.36 -8.56
CA LEU A 55 1.76 7.71 -9.21
C LEU A 55 1.47 7.49 -10.70
N SER A 56 2.53 7.55 -11.50
CA SER A 56 2.51 7.21 -12.93
C SER A 56 2.97 5.78 -13.22
N ILE A 57 3.44 5.06 -12.20
CA ILE A 57 3.94 3.69 -12.27
C ILE A 57 2.93 2.67 -11.68
N PRO A 58 2.98 1.39 -12.11
CA PRO A 58 2.09 0.34 -11.60
C PRO A 58 2.19 0.13 -10.08
N VAL A 59 1.07 -0.25 -9.48
CA VAL A 59 0.94 -0.59 -8.06
C VAL A 59 0.51 -2.05 -7.91
N ASP A 60 1.28 -2.81 -7.13
CA ASP A 60 1.08 -4.21 -6.78
C ASP A 60 0.80 -4.36 -5.27
N ILE A 61 0.07 -5.41 -4.88
CA ILE A 61 -0.31 -5.65 -3.49
C ILE A 61 0.07 -7.08 -3.11
N HIS A 62 0.84 -7.21 -2.03
CA HIS A 62 1.16 -8.46 -1.35
C HIS A 62 0.56 -8.41 0.05
N SER A 63 -0.36 -9.32 0.39
CA SER A 63 -0.90 -9.43 1.74
C SER A 63 -0.89 -10.88 2.23
N HIS A 64 -0.60 -11.05 3.52
CA HIS A 64 -0.63 -12.34 4.18
C HIS A 64 -2.06 -12.71 4.63
N TYR A 65 -2.38 -14.00 4.54
CA TYR A 65 -3.69 -14.54 4.93
C TYR A 65 -3.86 -14.77 6.44
N THR A 66 -2.90 -14.36 7.27
CA THR A 66 -2.85 -14.64 8.71
C THR A 66 -4.12 -14.21 9.45
N ALA A 67 -4.70 -13.06 9.06
CA ALA A 67 -5.94 -12.54 9.65
C ALA A 67 -7.22 -12.88 8.85
N GLY A 68 -7.10 -13.64 7.75
CA GLY A 68 -8.23 -13.98 6.88
C GLY A 68 -8.77 -12.84 6.00
N LEU A 69 -8.13 -11.67 6.01
CA LEU A 69 -8.59 -10.48 5.28
C LEU A 69 -8.09 -10.41 3.84
N ALA A 70 -6.97 -11.07 3.53
CA ALA A 70 -6.27 -10.92 2.25
C ALA A 70 -7.14 -11.17 1.02
N SER A 71 -8.01 -12.19 1.02
CA SER A 71 -8.89 -12.50 -0.12
C SER A 71 -9.96 -11.44 -0.40
N MET A 72 -10.29 -10.61 0.58
CA MET A 72 -11.23 -9.51 0.41
C MET A 72 -10.52 -8.19 0.11
N SER A 73 -9.24 -8.09 0.44
CA SER A 73 -8.42 -6.89 0.25
C SER A 73 -7.71 -6.81 -1.11
N LEU A 74 -7.43 -7.96 -1.74
CA LEU A 74 -6.82 -8.08 -3.08
C LEU A 74 -7.88 -8.07 -4.18
#